data_AF-A0A419EE39-F1
#
_entry.id   AF-A0A419EE39-F1
#
_cell.length_a   1.000
_cell.length_b   1.000
_cell.length_c   1.000
_cell.angle_alpha   90.00
_cell.angle_beta   90.00
_cell.angle_gamma   90.00
#
_symmetry.space_group_name_H-M   'P 1'
#
loop_
_entity.id
_entity.type
_entity.pdbx_description
1 polymer ?
#
loop_
_entity_poly.entity_id
_entity_poly.type
_entity_poly.pdbx_seq_one_letter_code
_entity_poly.pdbx_strand_id
1 'polypeptide(L)'
;MLDFLLERKIFAFSLAGAAVVLLGFIAWRVYSLKQPSPGVERQPVLQFDYCGAELDELCLLSFGRDVNGNSIINLFVPDRDFPDFYLNISRFNGTSVYVCIKNEEMPTSVLCMGDVINLNERIEINIMSAEDYQLLAKGTFNLTAILISSQAGDFQTPRTGTPIPSSPTQTFTSGASEPPASTLVPTSSPSYPNYP
;
A
#
# COMPACT_ATOMS: atom_id res chain seq x y z
N MET A 1 -66.96 45.87 22.75
CA MET A 1 -65.52 46.24 22.85
C MET A 1 -64.68 45.18 23.56
N LEU A 2 -65.26 44.31 24.41
CA LEU A 2 -64.56 43.18 25.04
C LEU A 2 -64.32 41.98 24.09
N ASP A 3 -65.20 41.71 23.12
CA ASP A 3 -65.08 40.56 22.21
C ASP A 3 -63.88 40.63 21.25
N PHE A 4 -63.47 41.83 20.86
CA PHE A 4 -62.35 42.05 19.93
C PHE A 4 -60.97 41.77 20.56
N LEU A 5 -60.88 41.79 21.89
CA LEU A 5 -59.64 41.48 22.62
C LEU A 5 -59.46 39.98 22.86
N LEU A 6 -60.54 39.19 22.78
CA LEU A 6 -60.49 37.75 23.01
C LEU A 6 -59.99 36.99 21.76
N GLU A 7 -60.43 37.38 20.56
CA GLU A 7 -59.99 36.75 19.30
C GLU A 7 -58.49 36.95 19.00
N ARG A 8 -57.93 38.13 19.31
CA ARG A 8 -56.50 38.40 19.12
C ARG A 8 -55.59 37.52 19.97
N LYS A 9 -56.04 37.10 21.16
CA LYS A 9 -55.27 36.20 22.02
C LYS A 9 -55.29 34.77 21.48
N ILE A 10 -56.43 34.29 20.98
CA ILE A 10 -56.57 32.93 20.44
C ILE A 10 -55.68 32.73 19.20
N PHE A 11 -55.59 33.73 18.31
CA PHE A 11 -54.70 33.66 17.15
C PHE A 11 -53.20 33.68 17.53
N ALA A 12 -52.81 34.46 18.56
CA ALA A 12 -51.42 34.52 19.00
C ALA A 12 -50.95 33.21 19.65
N PHE A 13 -51.81 32.52 20.42
CA PHE A 13 -51.49 31.21 20.99
C PHE A 13 -51.38 30.11 19.93
N SER A 14 -52.17 30.17 18.86
CA SER A 14 -52.10 29.21 17.74
C SER A 14 -50.78 29.31 16.97
N LEU A 15 -50.31 30.53 16.70
CA LEU A 15 -49.07 30.78 15.96
C LEU A 15 -47.82 30.39 16.76
N ALA A 16 -47.83 30.65 18.07
CA ALA A 16 -46.76 30.19 18.98
C ALA A 16 -46.71 28.66 19.09
N GLY A 17 -47.87 27.99 19.15
CA GLY A 17 -47.93 26.53 19.18
C GLY A 17 -47.37 25.88 17.91
N ALA A 18 -47.73 26.41 16.73
CA ALA A 18 -47.23 25.91 15.45
C ALA A 18 -45.70 26.05 15.33
N ALA A 19 -45.13 27.16 15.80
CA ALA A 19 -43.68 27.40 15.78
C ALA A 19 -42.91 26.39 16.66
N VAL A 20 -43.42 26.07 17.86
CA VAL A 20 -42.78 25.10 18.75
C VAL A 20 -42.81 23.69 18.16
N VAL A 21 -43.93 23.28 17.55
CA VAL A 21 -44.04 21.97 16.88
C VAL A 21 -43.07 21.88 15.69
N LEU A 22 -42.95 22.95 14.91
CA LEU A 22 -42.06 22.98 13.75
C LEU A 22 -40.58 22.90 14.17
N LEU A 23 -40.19 23.64 15.22
CA LEU A 23 -38.84 23.59 15.77
C LEU A 23 -38.52 22.22 16.38
N GLY A 24 -39.48 21.60 17.07
CA GLY A 24 -39.33 20.24 17.59
C GLY A 24 -39.13 19.21 16.47
N PHE A 25 -39.86 19.34 15.36
CA PHE A 25 -39.73 18.44 14.21
C PHE A 25 -38.39 18.62 13.48
N ILE A 26 -37.91 19.85 13.35
CA ILE A 26 -36.59 20.14 12.77
C ILE A 26 -35.49 19.59 13.69
N ALA A 27 -35.57 19.84 15.00
CA ALA A 27 -34.60 19.31 15.96
C ALA A 27 -34.59 17.77 15.96
N TRP A 28 -35.76 17.13 15.91
CA TRP A 28 -35.88 15.68 15.77
C TRP A 28 -35.22 15.18 14.48
N ARG A 29 -35.50 15.81 13.33
CA ARG A 29 -34.90 15.41 12.04
C ARG A 29 -33.38 15.54 12.06
N VAL A 30 -32.86 16.63 12.63
CA VAL A 30 -31.40 16.83 12.79
C VAL A 30 -30.79 15.80 13.74
N TYR A 31 -31.50 15.43 14.81
CA TYR A 31 -31.06 14.40 15.75
C TYR A 31 -31.08 13.00 15.13
N SER A 32 -32.14 12.64 14.40
CA SER A 32 -32.25 11.37 13.70
C SER A 32 -31.19 11.20 12.59
N LEU A 33 -30.80 12.28 11.90
CA LEU A 33 -29.71 12.24 10.92
C LEU A 33 -28.33 12.06 11.55
N LYS A 34 -28.18 12.38 12.85
CA LYS A 34 -26.92 12.24 13.58
C LYS A 34 -26.78 10.94 14.35
N GLN A 35 -27.79 10.06 14.37
CA GLN A 35 -27.63 8.76 14.99
C GLN A 35 -26.59 7.97 14.18
N PRO A 36 -25.43 7.64 14.77
CA PRO A 36 -24.49 6.71 14.16
C PRO A 36 -25.25 5.41 13.92
N SER A 37 -25.22 4.90 12.69
CA SER A 37 -25.90 3.66 12.33
C SER A 37 -25.52 2.57 13.35
N PRO A 38 -26.47 2.12 14.20
CA PRO A 38 -26.16 1.17 15.25
C PRO A 38 -26.06 -0.20 14.58
N GLY A 39 -24.85 -0.63 14.24
CA GLY A 39 -24.63 -1.98 13.70
C GLY A 39 -23.47 -2.20 12.75
N VAL A 40 -22.64 -1.20 12.43
CA VAL A 40 -21.38 -1.49 11.71
C VAL A 40 -20.38 -2.03 12.71
N GLU A 41 -20.44 -3.34 12.94
CA GLU A 41 -19.36 -4.09 13.60
C GLU A 41 -18.10 -3.87 12.76
N ARG A 42 -17.21 -2.99 13.25
CA ARG A 42 -15.94 -2.72 12.57
C ARG A 42 -15.15 -4.02 12.59
N GLN A 43 -14.90 -4.59 11.40
CA GLN A 43 -14.01 -5.72 11.29
C GLN A 43 -12.66 -5.37 11.93
N PRO A 44 -12.06 -6.29 12.69
CA PRO A 44 -10.74 -6.06 13.26
C PRO A 44 -9.74 -5.84 12.13
N VAL A 45 -8.96 -4.76 12.23
CA VAL A 45 -7.87 -4.49 11.28
C VAL A 45 -6.80 -5.56 11.48
N LEU A 46 -6.58 -6.36 10.44
CA LEU A 46 -5.58 -7.43 10.46
C LEU A 46 -4.17 -6.82 10.41
N GLN A 47 -3.23 -7.44 11.11
CA GLN A 47 -1.81 -7.13 10.92
C GLN A 47 -1.20 -8.22 10.04
N PHE A 48 -0.30 -7.82 9.14
CA PHE A 48 0.39 -8.78 8.29
C PHE A 48 1.87 -8.40 8.12
N ASP A 49 2.68 -9.45 7.95
CA ASP A 49 4.13 -9.37 7.83
C ASP A 49 4.60 -10.19 6.60
N TYR A 50 5.92 -10.38 6.47
CA TYR A 50 6.49 -11.27 5.47
C TYR A 50 6.01 -12.71 5.67
N CYS A 51 5.73 -13.40 4.56
CA CYS A 51 5.32 -14.80 4.62
C CYS A 51 6.41 -15.68 5.25
N GLY A 52 6.00 -16.57 6.15
CA GLY A 52 6.85 -17.59 6.76
C GLY A 52 6.92 -18.87 5.93
N ALA A 53 7.20 -19.98 6.61
CA ALA A 53 7.17 -21.31 5.99
C ALA A 53 5.75 -21.82 5.73
N GLU A 54 4.79 -21.33 6.51
CA GLU A 54 3.37 -21.68 6.42
C GLU A 54 2.62 -20.53 5.74
N LEU A 55 1.73 -20.87 4.80
CA LEU A 55 0.93 -19.93 4.00
C LEU A 55 -0.55 -20.11 4.31
N ASP A 56 -0.96 -19.63 5.48
CA ASP A 56 -2.31 -19.80 6.03
C ASP A 56 -3.05 -18.47 6.29
N GLU A 57 -2.29 -17.37 6.39
CA GLU A 57 -2.76 -16.02 6.66
C GLU A 57 -2.28 -15.02 5.59
N LEU A 58 -2.96 -13.86 5.49
CA LEU A 58 -2.52 -12.77 4.63
C LEU A 58 -1.07 -12.41 4.95
N CYS A 59 -0.19 -12.42 3.96
CA CYS A 59 1.21 -12.08 4.14
C CYS A 59 1.86 -11.55 2.86
N LEU A 60 3.00 -10.89 3.03
CA LEU A 60 3.79 -10.33 1.95
C LEU A 60 4.80 -11.35 1.42
N LEU A 61 4.67 -11.74 0.14
CA LEU A 61 5.57 -12.70 -0.50
C LEU A 61 6.85 -12.04 -0.98
N SER A 62 6.74 -10.96 -1.75
CA SER A 62 7.91 -10.32 -2.35
C SER A 62 7.66 -8.90 -2.83
N PHE A 63 8.76 -8.18 -3.01
CA PHE A 63 8.82 -6.92 -3.75
C PHE A 63 9.60 -7.14 -5.04
N GLY A 64 9.17 -6.47 -6.10
CA GLY A 64 9.82 -6.49 -7.40
C GLY A 64 9.71 -5.15 -8.12
N ARG A 65 10.22 -5.13 -9.35
CA ARG A 65 10.03 -4.02 -10.27
C ARG A 65 9.63 -4.55 -11.64
N ASP A 66 8.76 -3.81 -12.33
CA ASP A 66 8.44 -4.09 -13.73
C ASP A 66 9.53 -3.53 -14.67
N VAL A 67 9.35 -3.71 -15.98
CA VAL A 67 10.25 -3.22 -17.03
C VAL A 67 10.33 -1.69 -17.11
N ASN A 68 9.34 -0.99 -16.56
CA ASN A 68 9.26 0.47 -16.52
C ASN A 68 9.82 1.04 -15.20
N GLY A 69 10.22 0.17 -14.27
CA GLY A 69 10.72 0.53 -12.95
C GLY A 69 9.65 0.71 -11.88
N ASN A 70 8.36 0.52 -12.20
CA ASN A 70 7.27 0.56 -11.24
C ASN A 70 7.44 -0.56 -10.21
N SER A 71 7.01 -0.31 -8.97
CA SER A 71 7.10 -1.33 -7.94
C SER A 71 5.97 -2.34 -8.08
N ILE A 72 6.35 -3.61 -7.93
CA ILE A 72 5.46 -4.76 -7.86
C ILE A 72 5.51 -5.29 -6.43
N ILE A 73 4.34 -5.53 -5.85
CA ILE A 73 4.18 -6.17 -4.54
C ILE A 73 3.36 -7.43 -4.75
N ASN A 74 3.91 -8.58 -4.35
CA ASN A 74 3.19 -9.84 -4.40
C ASN A 74 2.71 -10.20 -2.98
N LEU A 75 1.42 -10.42 -2.82
CA LEU A 75 0.79 -10.80 -1.57
C LEU A 75 0.24 -12.21 -1.68
N PHE A 76 0.36 -12.98 -0.60
CA PHE A 76 -0.44 -14.17 -0.41
C PHE A 76 -1.72 -13.77 0.32
N VAL A 77 -2.87 -14.11 -0.27
CA VAL A 77 -4.19 -13.88 0.29
C VAL A 77 -4.89 -15.24 0.35
N PRO A 78 -5.22 -15.77 1.54
CA PRO A 78 -5.90 -17.05 1.61
C PRO A 78 -7.30 -16.95 0.97
N ASP A 79 -7.77 -18.01 0.32
CA ASP A 79 -9.07 -18.14 -0.41
C ASP A 79 -10.34 -17.95 0.47
N ARG A 80 -10.19 -17.42 1.68
CA ARG A 80 -11.29 -16.94 2.51
C ARG A 80 -11.88 -15.72 1.80
N ASP A 81 -13.17 -15.44 1.96
CA ASP A 81 -13.91 -14.33 1.32
C ASP A 81 -13.25 -12.96 1.59
N PHE A 82 -12.16 -12.66 0.89
CA PHE A 82 -11.38 -11.45 1.01
C PHE A 82 -11.88 -10.51 -0.09
N PRO A 83 -12.49 -9.38 0.29
CA PRO A 83 -13.10 -8.47 -0.68
C PRO A 83 -12.03 -7.93 -1.62
N ASP A 84 -12.45 -7.41 -2.76
CA ASP A 84 -11.52 -6.73 -3.66
C ASP A 84 -10.90 -5.52 -2.96
N PHE A 85 -9.61 -5.33 -3.16
CA PHE A 85 -8.83 -4.36 -2.40
C PHE A 85 -7.77 -3.68 -3.28
N TYR A 86 -7.26 -2.58 -2.76
CA TYR A 86 -6.09 -1.89 -3.28
C TYR A 86 -5.12 -1.58 -2.14
N LEU A 87 -3.85 -1.30 -2.43
CA LEU A 87 -2.92 -0.87 -1.39
C LEU A 87 -2.83 0.64 -1.35
N ASN A 88 -2.78 1.15 -0.14
CA ASN A 88 -2.43 2.52 0.16
C ASN A 88 -1.10 2.50 0.93
N ILE A 89 -0.02 2.92 0.27
CA ILE A 89 1.32 2.89 0.84
C ILE A 89 1.68 4.26 1.36
N SER A 90 1.85 4.35 2.68
CA SER A 90 2.32 5.53 3.38
C SER A 90 3.84 5.47 3.54
N ARG A 91 4.47 6.57 3.18
CA ARG A 91 5.92 6.77 3.16
C ARG A 91 6.27 8.08 3.86
N PHE A 92 7.56 8.34 4.05
CA PHE A 92 7.98 9.63 4.61
C PHE A 92 7.60 10.81 3.70
N ASN A 93 7.70 10.62 2.38
CA ASN A 93 7.46 11.68 1.39
C ASN A 93 6.00 11.78 0.91
N GLY A 94 5.09 10.97 1.44
CA GLY A 94 3.69 11.01 1.06
C GLY A 94 3.05 9.63 0.96
N THR A 95 1.97 9.56 0.19
CA THR A 95 1.09 8.41 0.12
C THR A 95 0.78 8.08 -1.34
N SER A 96 0.89 6.80 -1.72
CA SER A 96 0.64 6.32 -3.08
C SER A 96 -0.35 5.15 -3.08
N VAL A 97 -1.17 5.08 -4.14
CA VAL A 97 -2.15 4.00 -4.35
C VAL A 97 -1.60 2.97 -5.32
N TYR A 98 -1.79 1.69 -5.00
CA TYR A 98 -1.37 0.56 -5.82
C TYR A 98 -2.58 -0.26 -6.21
N VAL A 99 -2.70 -0.54 -7.51
CA VAL A 99 -3.79 -1.34 -8.07
C VAL A 99 -3.41 -2.80 -7.95
N CYS A 100 -4.31 -3.60 -7.37
CA CYS A 100 -4.09 -5.03 -7.15
C CYS A 100 -4.92 -5.87 -8.12
N ILE A 101 -4.31 -6.93 -8.63
CA ILE A 101 -4.91 -7.87 -9.57
C ILE A 101 -4.71 -9.29 -8.99
N LYS A 102 -5.80 -10.02 -8.80
CA LYS A 102 -5.76 -11.44 -8.43
C LYS A 102 -5.28 -12.25 -9.63
N ASN A 103 -4.36 -13.19 -9.41
CA ASN A 103 -3.90 -14.08 -10.47
C ASN A 103 -4.95 -15.17 -10.73
N GLU A 104 -5.43 -15.31 -11.96
CA GLU A 104 -6.46 -16.30 -12.33
C GLU A 104 -5.98 -17.76 -12.18
N GLU A 105 -4.69 -18.02 -12.40
CA GLU A 105 -4.10 -19.34 -12.27
C GLU A 105 -3.78 -19.70 -10.81
N MET A 106 -3.53 -18.68 -9.98
CA MET A 106 -3.22 -18.80 -8.56
C MET A 106 -3.99 -17.73 -7.76
N PRO A 107 -5.28 -17.97 -7.43
CA PRO A 107 -6.15 -16.98 -6.77
C PRO A 107 -5.63 -16.44 -5.44
N THR A 108 -4.80 -17.24 -4.77
CA THR A 108 -4.14 -16.86 -3.51
C THR A 108 -2.96 -15.91 -3.69
N SER A 109 -2.54 -15.63 -4.93
CA SER A 109 -1.49 -14.67 -5.26
C SER A 109 -2.10 -13.41 -5.85
N VAL A 110 -1.83 -12.28 -5.20
CA VAL A 110 -2.30 -10.96 -5.62
C VAL A 110 -1.11 -10.07 -5.95
N LEU A 111 -1.10 -9.54 -7.17
CA LEU A 111 -0.06 -8.65 -7.65
C LEU A 111 -0.54 -7.21 -7.60
N CYS A 112 0.16 -6.36 -6.84
CA CYS A 112 -0.15 -4.95 -6.72
C CYS A 112 0.95 -4.10 -7.36
N MET A 113 0.56 -3.18 -8.24
CA MET A 113 1.47 -2.33 -9.01
C MET A 113 1.23 -0.84 -8.73
N GLY A 114 2.31 -0.07 -8.66
CA GLY A 114 2.24 1.37 -8.41
C GLY A 114 3.61 2.04 -8.41
N ASP A 115 3.69 3.20 -7.78
CA ASP A 115 4.87 4.07 -7.78
C ASP A 115 6.15 3.36 -7.32
N VAL A 116 7.30 3.82 -7.82
CA VAL A 116 8.61 3.29 -7.42
C VAL A 116 8.82 3.41 -5.92
N ILE A 117 9.17 2.30 -5.26
CA ILE A 117 9.62 2.27 -3.87
C ILE A 117 11.15 2.23 -3.83
N ASN A 118 11.74 3.07 -3.00
CA ASN A 118 13.18 3.14 -2.82
C ASN A 118 13.65 2.12 -1.79
N LEU A 119 14.88 1.65 -1.98
CA LEU A 119 15.54 0.80 -0.99
C LEU A 119 15.97 1.65 0.21
N ASN A 120 16.11 1.00 1.36
CA ASN A 120 16.40 1.58 2.67
C ASN A 120 15.33 2.57 3.17
N GLU A 121 14.08 2.35 2.76
CA GLU A 121 12.93 3.11 3.21
C GLU A 121 12.01 2.23 4.07
N ARG A 122 11.48 2.81 5.16
CA ARG A 122 10.39 2.22 5.94
C ARG A 122 9.07 2.64 5.32
N ILE A 123 8.26 1.66 4.94
CA ILE A 123 6.93 1.89 4.37
C ILE A 123 5.86 1.25 5.23
N GLU A 124 4.69 1.85 5.25
CA GLU A 124 3.48 1.27 5.83
C GLU A 124 2.51 0.95 4.71
N ILE A 125 2.11 -0.31 4.62
CA ILE A 125 1.17 -0.80 3.62
C ILE A 125 -0.18 -0.98 4.30
N ASN A 126 -1.16 -0.22 3.84
CA ASN A 126 -2.55 -0.33 4.26
C ASN A 126 -3.35 -1.00 3.15
N ILE A 127 -3.99 -2.13 3.45
CA ILE A 127 -4.89 -2.82 2.53
C ILE A 127 -6.29 -2.21 2.71
N MET A 128 -6.78 -1.59 1.65
CA MET A 128 -8.05 -0.87 1.65
C MET A 128 -9.07 -1.63 0.81
N SER A 129 -10.26 -1.83 1.34
CA SER A 129 -11.39 -2.36 0.57
C SER A 129 -11.73 -1.43 -0.59
N ALA A 130 -11.95 -2.00 -1.77
CA ALA A 130 -12.32 -1.27 -2.97
C ALA A 130 -13.80 -0.81 -2.94
N GLU A 131 -14.66 -1.51 -2.17
CA GLU A 131 -16.10 -1.23 -2.13
C GLU A 131 -16.45 -0.09 -1.17
N ASP A 132 -15.95 -0.16 0.06
CA ASP A 132 -16.34 0.73 1.16
C ASP A 132 -15.19 1.57 1.71
N TYR A 133 -14.00 1.46 1.12
CA TYR A 133 -12.79 2.22 1.49
C TYR A 133 -12.35 2.01 2.94
N GLN A 134 -12.72 0.88 3.55
CA GLN A 134 -12.30 0.54 4.90
C GLN A 134 -10.90 -0.09 4.93
N LEU A 135 -10.19 0.13 6.04
CA LEU A 135 -8.89 -0.48 6.30
C LEU A 135 -9.12 -1.94 6.72
N LEU A 136 -8.66 -2.87 5.89
CA LEU A 136 -8.77 -4.31 6.12
C LEU A 136 -7.56 -4.85 6.87
N ALA A 137 -6.37 -4.43 6.44
CA ALA A 137 -5.12 -4.89 7.02
C ALA A 137 -4.02 -3.83 6.96
N LYS A 138 -3.04 -3.96 7.85
CA LYS A 138 -1.90 -3.03 7.96
C LYS A 138 -0.61 -3.79 8.24
N GLY A 139 0.43 -3.48 7.49
CA GLY A 139 1.78 -4.04 7.66
C GLY A 139 2.84 -2.95 7.57
N THR A 140 3.94 -3.10 8.31
CA THR A 140 5.05 -2.13 8.28
C THR A 140 6.34 -2.83 7.88
N PHE A 141 6.96 -2.36 6.80
CA PHE A 141 8.09 -3.03 6.17
C PHE A 141 9.29 -2.10 6.08
N ASN A 142 10.48 -2.67 6.21
CA ASN A 142 11.73 -2.00 5.91
C ASN A 142 12.38 -2.71 4.73
N LEU A 143 12.53 -2.01 3.62
CA LEU A 143 13.13 -2.55 2.40
C LEU A 143 14.64 -2.39 2.47
N THR A 144 15.38 -3.50 2.56
CA THR A 144 16.85 -3.46 2.58
C THR A 144 17.41 -3.99 1.27
N ALA A 145 18.39 -3.26 0.72
CA ALA A 145 19.18 -3.77 -0.39
C ALA A 145 20.23 -4.75 0.13
N ILE A 146 20.16 -6.02 -0.26
CA ILE A 146 21.26 -6.97 -0.04
C ILE A 146 22.02 -7.11 -1.36
N LEU A 147 23.25 -6.60 -1.38
CA LEU A 147 24.18 -6.89 -2.46
C LEU A 147 24.66 -8.33 -2.30
N ILE A 148 24.09 -9.25 -3.08
CA ILE A 148 24.66 -10.59 -3.19
C ILE A 148 25.88 -10.45 -4.09
N SER A 149 27.05 -10.23 -3.48
CA SER A 149 28.31 -10.46 -4.16
C SER A 149 28.35 -11.93 -4.51
N SER A 150 28.17 -12.26 -5.79
CA SER A 150 28.59 -13.55 -6.29
C SER A 150 30.11 -13.59 -6.11
N GLN A 151 30.59 -14.06 -4.96
CA GLN A 151 31.92 -14.64 -4.94
C GLN A 151 31.82 -15.77 -5.96
N ALA A 152 32.37 -15.52 -7.14
CA ALA A 152 32.72 -16.58 -8.06
C ALA A 152 33.54 -17.55 -7.22
N GLY A 153 32.93 -18.66 -6.83
CA GLY A 153 33.66 -19.75 -6.26
C GLY A 153 34.71 -20.09 -7.29
N ASP A 154 35.98 -19.82 -6.96
CA ASP A 154 37.08 -20.55 -7.53
C ASP A 154 36.70 -22.03 -7.39
N PHE A 155 36.30 -22.64 -8.50
CA PHE A 155 36.38 -24.07 -8.65
C PHE A 155 37.88 -24.39 -8.54
N GLN A 156 38.33 -24.65 -7.31
CA GLN A 156 39.69 -25.08 -7.02
C GLN A 156 39.93 -26.42 -7.73
N THR A 157 40.60 -26.35 -8.88
CA THR A 157 41.46 -27.45 -9.33
C THR A 157 42.54 -27.65 -8.26
N PRO A 158 42.85 -28.89 -7.79
CA PRO A 158 43.83 -29.08 -6.74
C PRO A 158 45.22 -28.64 -7.24
N ARG A 159 45.75 -27.54 -6.71
CA ARG A 159 47.16 -27.17 -6.91
C ARG A 159 47.83 -27.03 -5.55
N THR A 160 48.62 -28.05 -5.23
CA THR A 160 49.63 -28.06 -4.17
C THR A 160 50.61 -26.90 -4.38
N GLY A 161 50.69 -25.96 -3.44
CA GLY A 161 51.68 -24.87 -3.48
C GLY A 161 51.44 -23.76 -2.46
N THR A 162 52.11 -23.90 -1.30
CA THR A 162 52.50 -22.96 -0.21
C THR A 162 52.03 -21.47 -0.23
N PRO A 163 51.59 -20.90 0.91
CA PRO A 163 51.14 -19.52 1.02
C PRO A 163 52.30 -18.51 1.22
N ILE A 164 52.15 -17.30 0.65
CA ILE A 164 52.91 -16.10 1.03
C ILE A 164 51.90 -15.01 1.43
N PRO A 165 52.04 -14.35 2.59
CA PRO A 165 51.18 -13.24 2.98
C PRO A 165 51.78 -11.90 2.54
N SER A 166 50.96 -11.02 1.97
CA SER A 166 51.28 -9.59 1.87
C SER A 166 50.10 -8.75 2.34
N SER A 167 50.41 -7.96 3.37
CA SER A 167 49.61 -6.98 4.10
C SER A 167 49.14 -5.81 3.21
N PRO A 168 48.08 -5.07 3.58
CA PRO A 168 47.49 -4.01 2.75
C PRO A 168 48.14 -2.66 3.02
N THR A 169 48.41 -1.86 1.98
CA THR A 169 48.68 -0.43 2.16
C THR A 169 48.30 0.41 0.93
N GLN A 170 47.66 1.56 1.24
CA GLN A 170 47.60 2.85 0.52
C GLN A 170 46.55 3.04 -0.58
N THR A 171 45.99 4.22 -0.86
CA THR A 171 45.81 5.54 -0.21
C THR A 171 44.86 6.33 -1.16
N PHE A 172 44.03 7.22 -0.62
CA PHE A 172 43.09 8.12 -1.34
C PHE A 172 43.73 8.94 -2.46
N THR A 173 42.99 9.22 -3.57
CA THR A 173 43.00 10.54 -4.26
C THR A 173 41.70 10.79 -5.05
N SER A 174 41.12 11.97 -4.80
CA SER A 174 40.02 12.64 -5.52
C SER A 174 40.45 13.09 -6.93
N GLY A 175 39.59 12.90 -7.93
CA GLY A 175 39.78 13.49 -9.27
C GLY A 175 38.45 13.68 -10.00
N ALA A 176 38.02 14.93 -10.12
CA ALA A 176 36.98 15.35 -11.04
C ALA A 176 37.44 15.20 -12.51
N SER A 177 36.57 14.71 -13.39
CA SER A 177 36.70 14.93 -14.84
C SER A 177 35.34 14.80 -15.52
N GLU A 178 35.08 15.78 -16.37
CA GLU A 178 33.90 16.13 -17.18
C GLU A 178 33.59 15.09 -18.31
N PRO A 179 32.38 15.06 -18.89
CA PRO A 179 31.85 13.90 -19.63
C PRO A 179 32.13 13.97 -21.14
N PRO A 180 32.08 12.84 -21.86
CA PRO A 180 31.84 12.86 -23.30
C PRO A 180 30.44 12.32 -23.64
N ALA A 181 29.80 13.06 -24.55
CA ALA A 181 28.56 12.70 -25.23
C ALA A 181 28.62 11.29 -25.83
N SER A 182 27.50 10.55 -25.74
CA SER A 182 27.36 9.26 -26.42
C SER A 182 26.19 9.28 -27.39
N THR A 183 26.60 9.15 -28.66
CA THR A 183 25.85 8.91 -29.88
C THR A 183 24.94 7.68 -29.77
N LEU A 184 23.69 7.84 -30.20
CA LEU A 184 22.72 6.75 -30.36
C LEU A 184 23.18 5.75 -31.42
N VAL A 185 23.23 4.46 -31.06
CA VAL A 185 23.25 3.34 -32.02
C VAL A 185 22.26 2.27 -31.53
N PRO A 186 21.34 1.78 -32.38
CA PRO A 186 20.41 0.72 -32.01
C PRO A 186 21.10 -0.65 -32.15
N THR A 187 21.10 -1.45 -31.08
CA THR A 187 21.64 -2.82 -31.12
C THR A 187 20.52 -3.84 -30.98
N SER A 188 20.56 -4.78 -31.91
CA SER A 188 19.63 -5.85 -32.26
C SER A 188 19.24 -6.83 -31.14
N SER A 189 18.02 -7.35 -31.27
CA SER A 189 17.41 -8.42 -30.48
C SER A 189 18.21 -9.74 -30.50
N PRO A 190 18.37 -10.46 -29.38
CA PRO A 190 18.97 -11.80 -29.38
C PRO A 190 17.95 -12.88 -29.75
N SER A 191 18.31 -13.73 -30.72
CA SER A 191 17.63 -15.00 -30.98
C SER A 191 18.16 -16.07 -30.02
N TYR A 192 17.27 -16.71 -29.27
CA TYR A 192 17.59 -17.83 -28.38
C TYR A 192 17.83 -19.13 -29.16
N PRO A 193 18.78 -19.98 -28.75
CA PRO A 193 18.96 -21.30 -29.34
C PRO A 193 17.88 -22.28 -28.87
N ASN A 194 17.28 -22.97 -29.84
CA ASN A 194 16.45 -24.16 -29.63
C ASN A 194 17.35 -25.32 -29.22
N TYR A 195 17.06 -26.00 -28.11
CA TYR A 195 17.74 -27.24 -27.72
C TYR A 195 16.84 -28.47 -28.01
N PRO A 196 17.45 -29.61 -28.42
CA PRO A 196 16.76 -30.85 -28.81
C PRO A 196 16.20 -31.65 -27.62
#